data_AF-A0A7K4CPT7-F1
#
_entry.id   AF-A0A7K4CPT7-F1
#
_cell.length_a   1.000
_cell.length_b   1.000
_cell.length_c   1.000
_cell.angle_alpha   90.00
_cell.angle_beta   90.00
_cell.angle_gamma   90.00
#
_symmetry.space_group_name_H-M   'P 1'
#
loop_
_entity.id
_entity.type
_entity.pdbx_description
1 polymer ?
#
loop_
_entity_poly.entity_id
_entity_poly.type
_entity_poly.pdbx_seq_one_letter_code
_entity_poly.pdbx_strand_id
1 'polypeptide(L)'
;MAHIDLVKDLSEYVLGNLSGAHNSCKRVVLKLKPEKHFIIGSLADKDKDWSPEEPREEVRTKSAIRHNSMSVIFKEPNRDQGKITISPACSVFVKVYPSFQEQKEHVREQLDKPELAADAEEDPQFPMVYVRHDCPFNPISVDTKTKGEHLIPLEFTDHVTKIFSSYDVFRGGSIDKADIEDEDTYNKKVEKLSSRAAPPLFWEACLSVERERFNEGEDLVTVRLINTTPGKDENKKPMRYATFLFNASLTIDLTNTTLVPFKYNYEHEDIMLSKDGMLRCLNCHANIVSNIIHTSNWASFAQEKVIPRITFGAARCAFSELAGKSAGDWLKVISDEMDRVAIVYRKNPAYADKGGVYFKKTEHFNALKDRFDAGIQYLALHPIAMQAFNLMQQTFLVANAATGITGWRLFQLVFLVAVIPHVDPATQGREVTDVLHVKTGGGKSEAYFGLAVYTVFWDRLRGKKEGVSGIVKFPLRMLSIQQLQRFTNTIIYAERIRKEKKIPGKPFSLGYFVGVSDAFPRFDSDEVKKIKQLTADGKDYAGLLVTKCPFCHNTVIRIEDSETNSIIHQCKGCSEKFFLYYTNEDTYRFIPSFIVSTVDKLAGVSL
;
A
#
# COMPACT_ATOMS: atom_id res chain seq x y z
N MET A 1 -19.52 11.52 -7.96
CA MET A 1 -19.59 10.61 -9.12
C MET A 1 -18.33 10.75 -9.96
N ALA A 2 -18.05 11.88 -10.61
CA ALA A 2 -16.84 12.09 -11.42
C ALA A 2 -15.48 11.68 -10.80
N HIS A 3 -15.29 11.90 -9.49
CA HIS A 3 -14.05 11.51 -8.79
C HIS A 3 -13.91 9.99 -8.56
N ILE A 4 -15.03 9.27 -8.46
CA ILE A 4 -15.06 7.80 -8.28
C ILE A 4 -14.81 7.14 -9.63
N ASP A 5 -15.40 7.68 -10.69
CA ASP A 5 -15.22 7.20 -12.06
C ASP A 5 -13.74 7.33 -12.49
N LEU A 6 -13.10 8.47 -12.22
CA LEU A 6 -11.66 8.66 -12.50
C LEU A 6 -10.75 7.65 -11.77
N VAL A 7 -11.03 7.34 -10.50
CA VAL A 7 -10.21 6.38 -9.73
C VAL A 7 -10.40 4.97 -10.28
N LYS A 8 -11.63 4.62 -10.65
CA LYS A 8 -11.95 3.34 -11.26
C LYS A 8 -11.24 3.20 -12.62
N ASP A 9 -11.36 4.19 -13.49
CA ASP A 9 -10.72 4.21 -14.81
C ASP A 9 -9.20 4.11 -14.70
N LEU A 10 -8.58 4.85 -13.77
CA LEU A 10 -7.14 4.76 -13.53
C LEU A 10 -6.72 3.37 -13.03
N SER A 11 -7.52 2.78 -12.13
CA SER A 11 -7.25 1.44 -11.61
C SER A 11 -7.35 0.38 -12.70
N GLU A 12 -8.38 0.46 -13.55
CA GLU A 12 -8.57 -0.45 -14.69
C GLU A 12 -7.47 -0.28 -15.73
N TYR A 13 -7.04 0.96 -15.99
CA TYR A 13 -5.90 1.24 -16.87
C TYR A 13 -4.61 0.60 -16.33
N VAL A 14 -4.27 0.83 -15.06
CA VAL A 14 -3.04 0.29 -14.45
C VAL A 14 -3.08 -1.24 -14.40
N LEU A 15 -4.17 -1.82 -13.91
CA LEU A 15 -4.32 -3.28 -13.81
C LEU A 15 -4.37 -3.95 -15.17
N GLY A 16 -5.02 -3.30 -16.15
CA GLY A 16 -5.04 -3.75 -17.54
C GLY A 16 -3.63 -3.74 -18.16
N ASN A 17 -2.82 -2.72 -17.89
CA ASN A 17 -1.43 -2.67 -18.36
C ASN A 17 -0.57 -3.73 -17.65
N LEU A 18 -0.72 -3.93 -16.34
CA LEU A 18 0.04 -4.93 -15.57
C LEU A 18 -0.32 -6.39 -15.92
N SER A 19 -1.51 -6.63 -16.46
CA SER A 19 -1.94 -7.94 -16.96
C SER A 19 -1.73 -8.13 -18.46
N GLY A 20 -1.33 -7.07 -19.18
CA GLY A 20 -1.26 -7.05 -20.64
C GLY A 20 -2.63 -7.09 -21.32
N ALA A 21 -3.73 -6.99 -20.57
CA ALA A 21 -5.10 -7.03 -21.09
C ALA A 21 -5.58 -5.70 -21.69
N HIS A 22 -4.97 -4.57 -21.32
CA HIS A 22 -5.35 -3.27 -21.84
C HIS A 22 -5.06 -3.14 -23.35
N ASN A 23 -5.85 -2.31 -24.06
CA ASN A 23 -5.72 -2.14 -25.51
C ASN A 23 -4.36 -1.55 -25.94
N SER A 24 -3.73 -0.73 -25.10
CA SER A 24 -2.36 -0.22 -25.37
C SER A 24 -1.30 -1.33 -25.38
N CYS A 25 -1.61 -2.51 -24.82
CA CYS A 25 -0.71 -3.66 -24.83
C CYS A 25 -0.88 -4.56 -26.06
N LYS A 26 -1.79 -4.25 -27.00
CA LYS A 26 -1.98 -5.06 -28.21
C LYS A 26 -0.71 -5.15 -29.06
N ARG A 27 0.03 -4.03 -29.18
CA ARG A 27 1.35 -3.96 -29.81
C ARG A 27 2.22 -3.06 -28.94
N VAL A 28 3.34 -3.57 -28.46
CA VAL A 28 4.16 -2.89 -27.46
C VAL A 28 5.64 -3.13 -27.71
N VAL A 29 6.44 -2.07 -27.55
CA VAL A 29 7.90 -2.14 -27.54
C VAL A 29 8.38 -2.35 -26.11
N LEU A 30 9.12 -3.43 -25.85
CA LEU A 30 9.62 -3.78 -24.52
C LEU A 30 11.14 -3.89 -24.50
N LYS A 31 11.75 -3.59 -23.34
CA LYS A 31 13.20 -3.79 -23.11
C LYS A 31 13.55 -5.20 -22.63
N LEU A 32 12.55 -5.96 -22.17
CA LEU A 32 12.67 -7.32 -21.69
C LEU A 32 11.51 -8.16 -22.26
N LYS A 33 11.57 -9.48 -22.06
CA LYS A 33 10.46 -10.36 -22.46
C LYS A 33 9.16 -10.01 -21.70
N PRO A 34 7.98 -10.26 -22.30
CA PRO A 34 6.67 -9.93 -21.73
C PRO A 34 6.46 -10.43 -20.29
N GLU A 35 6.98 -11.59 -19.92
CA GLU A 35 6.86 -12.16 -18.56
C GLU A 35 7.56 -11.35 -17.46
N LYS A 36 8.45 -10.41 -17.82
CA LYS A 36 9.07 -9.48 -16.88
C LYS A 36 8.30 -8.17 -16.74
N HIS A 37 7.31 -7.94 -17.59
CA HIS A 37 6.52 -6.71 -17.64
C HIS A 37 5.08 -6.93 -17.20
N PHE A 38 4.47 -8.03 -17.66
CA PHE A 38 3.09 -8.41 -17.35
C PHE A 38 3.07 -9.45 -16.24
N ILE A 39 2.84 -8.99 -15.01
CA ILE A 39 2.97 -9.78 -13.79
C ILE A 39 1.64 -10.30 -13.24
N ILE A 40 0.52 -9.69 -13.63
CA ILE A 40 -0.81 -10.07 -13.13
C ILE A 40 -1.47 -11.05 -14.11
N GLY A 41 -1.93 -12.19 -13.61
CA GLY A 41 -2.67 -13.15 -14.45
C GLY A 41 -1.83 -13.89 -15.49
N SER A 42 -0.50 -13.92 -15.31
CA SER A 42 0.39 -14.71 -16.13
C SER A 42 0.66 -16.09 -15.51
N LEU A 43 0.60 -17.12 -16.34
CA LEU A 43 0.90 -18.51 -16.00
C LEU A 43 2.27 -18.87 -16.55
N ALA A 44 3.21 -19.12 -15.65
CA ALA A 44 4.59 -19.49 -15.99
C ALA A 44 4.67 -20.79 -16.80
N ASP A 45 5.77 -20.96 -17.54
CA ASP A 45 6.10 -22.22 -18.22
C ASP A 45 6.38 -23.36 -17.21
N LYS A 46 6.33 -24.61 -17.68
CA LYS A 46 6.44 -25.79 -16.81
C LYS A 46 7.78 -25.90 -16.09
N ASP A 47 8.84 -25.29 -16.62
CA ASP A 47 10.19 -25.35 -16.05
C ASP A 47 10.38 -24.32 -14.91
N LYS A 48 9.37 -23.47 -14.67
CA LYS A 48 9.35 -22.43 -13.63
C LYS A 48 8.22 -22.63 -12.62
N ASP A 49 7.77 -23.87 -12.42
CA ASP A 49 6.95 -24.21 -11.26
C ASP A 49 7.85 -24.27 -10.02
N TRP A 50 7.94 -23.15 -9.29
CA TRP A 50 8.72 -23.02 -8.05
C TRP A 50 7.99 -23.53 -6.81
N SER A 51 6.90 -24.30 -6.97
CA SER A 51 6.34 -25.02 -5.83
C SER A 51 7.43 -25.91 -5.23
N PRO A 52 7.61 -25.92 -3.89
CA PRO A 52 8.71 -26.66 -3.27
C PRO A 52 8.67 -28.12 -3.73
N GLU A 53 9.80 -28.60 -4.26
CA GLU A 53 10.00 -30.01 -4.60
C GLU A 53 10.06 -30.83 -3.30
N GLU A 54 8.92 -31.07 -2.66
CA GLU A 54 8.84 -32.14 -1.67
C GLU A 54 8.89 -33.51 -2.38
N PRO A 55 9.54 -34.52 -1.79
CA PRO A 55 9.69 -35.84 -2.39
C PRO A 55 8.31 -36.39 -2.80
N ARG A 56 8.24 -37.06 -3.94
CA ARG A 56 7.02 -37.51 -4.65
C ARG A 56 6.07 -38.43 -3.84
N GLU A 57 6.32 -38.69 -2.56
CA GLU A 57 5.57 -39.63 -1.71
C GLU A 57 4.81 -38.98 -0.55
N GLU A 58 5.00 -37.69 -0.25
CA GLU A 58 4.19 -36.97 0.76
C GLU A 58 3.27 -35.92 0.11
N VAL A 59 2.06 -35.79 0.67
CA VAL A 59 0.89 -35.13 0.09
C VAL A 59 1.19 -33.68 -0.30
N ARG A 60 1.31 -33.41 -1.61
CA ARG A 60 1.36 -32.05 -2.16
C ARG A 60 0.14 -31.25 -1.67
N THR A 61 0.36 -30.25 -0.82
CA THR A 61 -0.73 -29.39 -0.35
C THR A 61 -1.34 -28.62 -1.53
N LYS A 62 -2.65 -28.77 -1.75
CA LYS A 62 -3.37 -28.14 -2.87
C LYS A 62 -3.41 -26.61 -2.83
N SER A 63 -3.02 -26.04 -1.70
CA SER A 63 -2.86 -24.60 -1.45
C SER A 63 -1.48 -24.06 -1.83
N ALA A 64 -0.53 -24.91 -2.25
CA ALA A 64 0.78 -24.45 -2.72
C ALA A 64 0.59 -23.55 -3.96
N ILE A 65 1.22 -22.37 -3.95
CA ILE A 65 1.15 -21.41 -5.05
C ILE A 65 1.85 -22.04 -6.27
N ARG A 66 1.07 -22.43 -7.27
CA ARG A 66 1.58 -22.96 -8.54
C ARG A 66 1.68 -21.86 -9.57
N HIS A 67 2.89 -21.37 -9.84
CA HIS A 67 3.09 -20.22 -10.73
C HIS A 67 2.65 -20.45 -12.18
N ASN A 68 2.46 -21.71 -12.59
CA ASN A 68 2.03 -22.11 -13.93
C ASN A 68 0.52 -22.37 -14.06
N SER A 69 -0.28 -22.15 -13.01
CA SER A 69 -1.72 -22.44 -13.07
C SER A 69 -2.58 -21.49 -12.26
N MET A 70 -3.84 -21.39 -12.67
CA MET A 70 -4.91 -20.75 -11.91
C MET A 70 -6.02 -21.75 -11.67
N SER A 71 -6.75 -21.60 -10.56
CA SER A 71 -7.85 -22.52 -10.25
C SER A 71 -9.02 -21.87 -9.55
N VAL A 72 -10.20 -22.42 -9.85
CA VAL A 72 -11.45 -22.15 -9.14
C VAL A 72 -11.89 -23.44 -8.47
N ILE A 73 -12.28 -23.33 -7.22
CA ILE A 73 -12.72 -24.45 -6.39
C ILE A 73 -14.11 -24.11 -5.85
N PHE A 74 -15.05 -25.02 -5.98
CA PHE A 74 -16.40 -24.90 -5.44
C PHE A 74 -16.87 -26.23 -4.87
N LYS A 75 -17.92 -26.20 -4.06
CA LYS A 75 -18.55 -27.42 -3.53
C LYS A 75 -19.87 -27.67 -4.23
N GLU A 76 -20.17 -28.93 -4.47
CA GLU A 76 -21.46 -29.40 -4.97
C GLU A 76 -21.99 -30.52 -4.06
N PRO A 77 -23.31 -30.70 -3.94
CA PRO A 77 -23.86 -31.82 -3.19
C PRO A 77 -23.69 -33.11 -4.01
N ASN A 78 -23.45 -34.24 -3.33
CA ASN A 78 -23.16 -35.54 -3.99
C ASN A 78 -24.29 -36.05 -4.90
N ARG A 79 -25.49 -35.48 -4.77
CA ARG A 79 -26.72 -35.85 -5.48
C ARG A 79 -26.97 -35.02 -6.74
N ASP A 80 -26.46 -33.78 -6.82
CA ASP A 80 -26.64 -32.90 -7.98
C ASP A 80 -25.41 -32.98 -8.91
N GLN A 81 -25.03 -34.22 -9.25
CA GLN A 81 -23.88 -34.48 -10.11
C GLN A 81 -24.18 -33.97 -11.51
N GLY A 82 -23.47 -32.92 -11.92
CA GLY A 82 -23.80 -32.13 -13.09
C GLY A 82 -22.79 -32.25 -14.22
N LYS A 83 -23.22 -31.78 -15.39
CA LYS A 83 -22.35 -31.50 -16.52
C LYS A 83 -22.05 -30.01 -16.53
N ILE A 84 -20.78 -29.65 -16.32
CA ILE A 84 -20.32 -28.25 -16.41
C ILE A 84 -19.74 -27.99 -17.79
N THR A 85 -19.91 -26.77 -18.27
CA THR A 85 -19.27 -26.32 -19.52
C THR A 85 -18.24 -25.26 -19.18
N ILE A 86 -17.01 -25.47 -19.61
CA ILE A 86 -15.86 -24.63 -19.28
C ILE A 86 -15.31 -24.02 -20.58
N SER A 87 -15.21 -22.70 -20.61
CA SER A 87 -14.56 -21.97 -21.70
C SER A 87 -13.28 -21.33 -21.19
N PRO A 88 -12.12 -21.97 -21.42
CA PRO A 88 -10.83 -21.36 -21.12
C PRO A 88 -10.47 -20.30 -22.17
N ALA A 89 -9.74 -19.28 -21.74
CA ALA A 89 -9.11 -18.31 -22.62
C ALA A 89 -7.82 -17.80 -22.01
N CYS A 90 -6.85 -17.46 -22.85
CA CYS A 90 -5.63 -16.78 -22.45
C CYS A 90 -5.13 -15.92 -23.61
N SER A 91 -4.02 -15.22 -23.41
CA SER A 91 -3.31 -14.47 -24.45
C SER A 91 -1.85 -14.93 -24.50
N VAL A 92 -1.25 -14.84 -25.67
CA VAL A 92 0.19 -15.01 -25.87
C VAL A 92 0.79 -13.75 -26.46
N PHE A 93 2.06 -13.49 -26.16
CA PHE A 93 2.80 -12.39 -26.79
C PHE A 93 3.83 -12.94 -27.76
N VAL A 94 3.74 -12.48 -29.00
CA VAL A 94 4.60 -12.94 -30.09
C VAL A 94 5.51 -11.81 -30.51
N LYS A 95 6.81 -12.09 -30.62
CA LYS A 95 7.77 -11.11 -31.14
C LYS A 95 7.57 -10.95 -32.65
N VAL A 96 7.41 -9.71 -33.10
CA VAL A 96 7.20 -9.35 -34.50
C VAL A 96 8.28 -8.37 -34.97
N TYR A 97 8.42 -8.19 -36.27
CA TYR A 97 9.24 -7.08 -36.78
C TYR A 97 8.61 -5.72 -36.41
N PRO A 98 9.44 -4.72 -36.08
CA PRO A 98 8.95 -3.37 -35.83
C PRO A 98 8.39 -2.74 -37.10
N SER A 99 7.48 -1.78 -36.94
CA SER A 99 7.14 -0.87 -38.04
C SER A 99 8.32 0.07 -38.32
N PHE A 100 8.32 0.70 -39.49
CA PHE A 100 9.35 1.69 -39.83
C PHE A 100 9.45 2.80 -38.78
N GLN A 101 8.31 3.28 -38.27
CA GLN A 101 8.29 4.33 -37.24
C GLN A 101 8.86 3.86 -35.90
N GLU A 102 8.51 2.64 -35.46
CA GLU A 102 9.05 2.04 -34.23
C GLU A 102 10.57 1.84 -34.33
N GLN A 103 11.07 1.46 -35.50
CA GLN A 103 12.51 1.34 -35.74
C GLN A 103 13.21 2.70 -35.69
N LYS A 104 12.65 3.74 -36.33
CA LYS A 104 13.23 5.09 -36.30
C LYS A 104 13.28 5.68 -34.89
N GLU A 105 12.21 5.50 -34.12
CA GLU A 105 12.17 5.96 -32.73
C GLU A 105 13.22 5.23 -31.88
N HIS A 106 13.40 3.92 -32.08
CA HIS A 106 14.43 3.15 -31.39
C HIS A 106 15.85 3.67 -31.69
N VAL A 107 16.19 3.89 -32.96
CA VAL A 107 17.51 4.43 -33.35
C VAL A 107 17.73 5.81 -32.76
N ARG A 108 16.71 6.67 -32.77
CA ARG A 108 16.78 8.00 -32.16
C ARG A 108 17.09 7.92 -30.66
N GLU A 109 16.39 7.06 -29.92
CA GLU A 109 16.64 6.87 -28.48
C GLU A 109 18.04 6.31 -28.15
N GLN A 110 18.64 5.55 -29.06
CA GLN A 110 20.02 5.07 -28.91
C GLN A 110 21.04 6.18 -29.20
N LEU A 111 20.83 6.99 -30.24
CA LEU A 111 21.71 8.11 -30.60
C LEU A 111 21.76 9.20 -29.51
N ASP A 112 20.66 9.40 -28.77
CA ASP A 112 20.61 10.33 -27.63
C ASP A 112 21.47 9.85 -26.43
N LYS A 113 22.04 8.63 -26.49
CA LYS A 113 22.90 8.05 -25.45
C LYS A 113 24.34 7.90 -25.96
N PRO A 114 25.32 8.62 -25.39
CA PRO A 114 26.71 8.60 -25.87
C PRO A 114 27.35 7.20 -25.92
N GLU A 115 26.93 6.29 -25.04
CA GLU A 115 27.45 4.94 -24.90
C GLU A 115 26.90 3.93 -25.93
N LEU A 116 25.78 4.25 -26.61
CA LEU A 116 25.15 3.39 -27.62
C LEU A 116 25.19 3.99 -29.03
N ALA A 117 25.66 5.23 -29.16
CA ALA A 117 25.62 5.97 -30.42
C ALA A 117 26.46 5.34 -31.54
N ALA A 118 27.60 4.72 -31.21
CA ALA A 118 28.45 4.03 -32.19
C ALA A 118 27.77 2.75 -32.73
N ASP A 119 27.18 1.95 -31.84
CA ASP A 119 26.44 0.74 -32.21
C ASP A 119 25.20 1.09 -33.04
N ALA A 120 24.51 2.19 -32.71
CA ALA A 120 23.34 2.67 -33.44
C ALA A 120 23.62 3.06 -34.91
N GLU A 121 24.87 3.42 -35.23
CA GLU A 121 25.30 3.77 -36.59
C GLU A 121 25.77 2.56 -37.41
N GLU A 122 26.31 1.51 -36.77
CA GLU A 122 26.84 0.31 -37.43
C GLU A 122 25.85 -0.87 -37.47
N ASP A 123 25.17 -1.18 -36.36
CA ASP A 123 24.12 -2.21 -36.24
C ASP A 123 23.02 -1.71 -35.28
N PRO A 124 22.04 -0.94 -35.78
CA PRO A 124 20.99 -0.35 -34.94
C PRO A 124 20.14 -1.36 -34.17
N GLN A 125 20.20 -2.64 -34.53
CA GLN A 125 19.40 -3.75 -33.99
C GLN A 125 17.89 -3.52 -34.11
N PHE A 126 17.14 -4.62 -34.03
CA PHE A 126 15.68 -4.53 -33.95
C PHE A 126 15.24 -4.36 -32.48
N PRO A 127 14.41 -3.36 -32.15
CA PRO A 127 13.73 -3.30 -30.86
C PRO A 127 12.85 -4.54 -30.66
N MET A 128 12.60 -4.92 -29.41
CA MET A 128 11.70 -6.04 -29.13
C MET A 128 10.25 -5.58 -29.14
N VAL A 129 9.62 -5.72 -30.30
CA VAL A 129 8.20 -5.46 -30.47
C VAL A 129 7.40 -6.75 -30.29
N TYR A 130 6.39 -6.69 -29.42
CA TYR A 130 5.50 -7.80 -29.15
C TYR A 130 4.06 -7.45 -29.52
N VAL A 131 3.36 -8.39 -30.13
CA VAL A 131 1.92 -8.33 -30.37
C VAL A 131 1.22 -9.35 -29.49
N ARG A 132 0.15 -8.91 -28.82
CA ARG A 132 -0.73 -9.78 -28.05
C ARG A 132 -1.71 -10.47 -29.01
N HIS A 133 -1.76 -11.79 -28.95
CA HIS A 133 -2.78 -12.60 -29.60
C HIS A 133 -3.66 -13.25 -28.53
N ASP A 134 -4.97 -13.03 -28.60
CA ASP A 134 -5.93 -13.60 -27.68
C ASP A 134 -6.37 -14.98 -28.20
N CYS A 135 -6.23 -16.00 -27.35
CA CYS A 135 -6.48 -17.41 -27.65
C CYS A 135 -7.73 -17.91 -26.88
N PRO A 136 -8.95 -17.66 -27.37
CA PRO A 136 -10.14 -18.31 -26.84
C PRO A 136 -10.17 -19.78 -27.28
N PHE A 137 -10.62 -20.67 -26.39
CA PHE A 137 -10.84 -22.08 -26.70
C PHE A 137 -12.33 -22.38 -26.78
N ASN A 138 -12.68 -23.41 -27.55
CA ASN A 138 -14.06 -23.88 -27.64
C ASN A 138 -14.56 -24.36 -26.26
N PRO A 139 -15.85 -24.18 -25.93
CA PRO A 139 -16.40 -24.67 -24.67
C PRO A 139 -16.24 -26.19 -24.52
N ILE A 140 -15.71 -26.62 -23.39
CA ILE A 140 -15.45 -28.02 -23.05
C ILE A 140 -16.49 -28.47 -22.03
N SER A 141 -17.25 -29.48 -22.41
CA SER A 141 -18.27 -30.11 -21.57
C SER A 141 -17.64 -31.24 -20.74
N VAL A 142 -17.65 -31.13 -19.42
CA VAL A 142 -17.09 -32.13 -18.51
C VAL A 142 -18.18 -32.65 -17.58
N ASP A 143 -18.28 -33.98 -17.49
CA ASP A 143 -19.15 -34.64 -16.51
C ASP A 143 -18.43 -34.71 -15.17
N THR A 144 -18.95 -34.04 -14.15
CA THR A 144 -18.32 -34.04 -12.82
C THR A 144 -18.55 -35.36 -12.08
N LYS A 145 -19.35 -36.30 -12.59
CA LYS A 145 -19.63 -37.60 -11.92
C LYS A 145 -18.39 -38.45 -11.66
N THR A 146 -17.41 -38.40 -12.55
CA THR A 146 -16.27 -39.31 -12.50
C THR A 146 -15.25 -38.83 -11.49
N LYS A 147 -15.04 -39.60 -10.41
CA LYS A 147 -14.03 -39.31 -9.38
C LYS A 147 -12.62 -39.32 -9.97
N GLY A 148 -11.75 -38.45 -9.45
CA GLY A 148 -10.37 -38.31 -9.88
C GLY A 148 -10.12 -37.02 -10.66
N GLU A 149 -8.91 -36.89 -11.20
CA GLU A 149 -8.47 -35.76 -12.02
C GLU A 149 -8.58 -36.11 -13.51
N HIS A 150 -9.30 -35.27 -14.26
CA HIS A 150 -9.41 -35.35 -15.72
C HIS A 150 -8.57 -34.26 -16.35
N LEU A 151 -7.60 -34.64 -17.17
CA LEU A 151 -6.71 -33.73 -17.88
C LEU A 151 -7.14 -33.63 -19.35
N ILE A 152 -7.45 -32.42 -19.80
CA ILE A 152 -7.93 -32.14 -21.15
C ILE A 152 -6.94 -31.19 -21.83
N PRO A 153 -6.15 -31.67 -22.81
CA PRO A 153 -5.22 -30.83 -23.56
C PRO A 153 -5.95 -29.71 -24.31
N LEU A 154 -5.31 -28.53 -24.37
CA LEU A 154 -5.76 -27.38 -25.15
C LEU A 154 -4.82 -27.18 -26.32
N GLU A 155 -5.34 -27.30 -27.55
CA GLU A 155 -4.54 -27.21 -28.77
C GLU A 155 -4.40 -25.75 -29.25
N PHE A 156 -3.16 -25.30 -29.47
CA PHE A 156 -2.87 -23.96 -29.97
C PHE A 156 -2.66 -23.90 -31.48
N THR A 157 -2.76 -25.01 -32.20
CA THR A 157 -2.43 -25.13 -33.64
C THR A 157 -3.13 -24.06 -34.50
N ASP A 158 -4.44 -23.89 -34.33
CA ASP A 158 -5.21 -22.89 -35.08
C ASP A 158 -4.79 -21.45 -34.76
N HIS A 159 -4.46 -21.17 -33.50
CA HIS A 159 -3.98 -19.86 -33.07
C HIS A 159 -2.59 -19.56 -33.61
N VAL A 160 -1.70 -20.56 -33.64
CA VAL A 160 -0.36 -20.46 -34.24
C VAL A 160 -0.47 -20.17 -35.74
N THR A 161 -1.34 -20.87 -36.47
CA THR A 161 -1.58 -20.60 -37.90
C THR A 161 -2.11 -19.17 -38.11
N LYS A 162 -3.05 -18.71 -37.28
CA LYS A 162 -3.56 -17.33 -37.32
C LYS A 162 -2.45 -16.31 -37.07
N ILE A 163 -1.61 -16.53 -36.06
CA ILE A 163 -0.46 -15.67 -35.74
C ILE A 163 0.45 -15.50 -36.96
N PHE A 164 0.83 -16.59 -37.62
CA PHE A 164 1.70 -16.53 -38.80
C PHE A 164 1.05 -15.89 -40.03
N SER A 165 -0.27 -16.00 -40.16
CA SER A 165 -1.01 -15.34 -41.25
C SER A 165 -1.31 -13.85 -41.00
N SER A 166 -1.35 -13.43 -39.73
CA SER A 166 -1.79 -12.09 -39.33
C SER A 166 -0.65 -11.14 -39.00
N TYR A 167 0.55 -11.65 -38.72
CA TYR A 167 1.66 -10.86 -38.20
C TYR A 167 3.00 -11.24 -38.84
N ASP A 168 3.86 -10.25 -39.03
CA ASP A 168 5.27 -10.42 -39.44
C ASP A 168 6.11 -10.92 -38.26
N VAL A 169 5.93 -12.19 -37.90
CA VAL A 169 6.65 -12.84 -36.79
C VAL A 169 8.16 -12.76 -37.02
N PHE A 170 8.89 -12.34 -35.99
CA PHE A 170 10.33 -12.13 -36.04
C PHE A 170 11.09 -13.45 -36.30
N ARG A 171 11.87 -13.51 -37.40
CA ARG A 171 12.63 -14.72 -37.84
C ARG A 171 14.15 -14.52 -37.77
N GLY A 172 14.61 -13.52 -37.02
CA GLY A 172 16.03 -13.14 -36.92
C GLY A 172 16.54 -12.34 -38.13
N GLY A 173 17.83 -12.04 -38.13
CA GLY A 173 18.48 -11.14 -39.10
C GLY A 173 18.90 -9.82 -38.46
N SER A 174 19.78 -9.10 -39.17
CA SER A 174 20.26 -7.77 -38.84
C SER A 174 19.61 -6.73 -39.75
N ILE A 175 19.74 -5.47 -39.34
CA ILE A 175 19.31 -4.31 -40.11
C ILE A 175 20.42 -3.27 -40.10
N ASP A 176 20.71 -2.71 -41.26
CA ASP A 176 21.79 -1.74 -41.43
C ASP A 176 21.20 -0.32 -41.56
N LYS A 177 22.01 0.72 -41.35
CA LYS A 177 21.58 2.12 -41.46
C LYS A 177 20.89 2.44 -42.79
N ALA A 178 21.41 1.90 -43.89
CA ALA A 178 20.86 2.09 -45.24
C ALA A 178 19.44 1.52 -45.39
N ASP A 179 19.07 0.49 -44.61
CA ASP A 179 17.73 -0.11 -44.65
C ASP A 179 16.67 0.77 -43.96
N ILE A 180 17.06 1.82 -43.22
CA ILE A 180 16.18 2.67 -42.38
C ILE A 180 16.05 4.08 -42.97
N GLU A 181 16.65 4.36 -44.13
CA GLU A 181 16.60 5.68 -44.76
C GLU A 181 15.19 6.03 -45.26
N ASP A 182 14.49 5.07 -45.87
CA ASP A 182 13.13 5.21 -46.36
C ASP A 182 12.25 4.00 -46.04
N GLU A 183 10.94 4.23 -45.99
CA GLU A 183 9.95 3.23 -45.57
C GLU A 183 9.82 2.06 -46.57
N ASP A 184 9.99 2.32 -47.87
CA ASP A 184 9.86 1.29 -48.90
C ASP A 184 11.05 0.31 -48.85
N THR A 185 12.27 0.82 -48.66
CA THR A 185 13.48 0.00 -48.49
C THR A 185 13.39 -0.84 -47.23
N TYR A 186 12.95 -0.25 -46.12
CA TYR A 186 12.73 -0.96 -44.85
C TYR A 186 11.72 -2.10 -45.02
N ASN A 187 10.57 -1.82 -45.62
CA ASN A 187 9.50 -2.81 -45.80
C ASN A 187 9.95 -3.98 -46.70
N LYS A 188 10.70 -3.71 -47.79
CA LYS A 188 11.30 -4.77 -48.62
C LYS A 188 12.30 -5.64 -47.86
N LYS A 189 13.11 -5.04 -46.98
CA LYS A 189 14.04 -5.78 -46.12
C LYS A 189 13.28 -6.68 -45.14
N VAL A 190 12.25 -6.16 -44.47
CA VAL A 190 11.41 -6.93 -43.54
C VAL A 190 10.66 -8.05 -44.25
N GLU A 191 10.12 -7.82 -45.45
CA GLU A 191 9.45 -8.85 -46.26
C GLU A 191 10.41 -10.00 -46.60
N LYS A 192 11.63 -9.67 -47.05
CA LYS A 192 12.69 -10.66 -47.30
C LYS A 192 13.05 -11.45 -46.05
N LEU A 193 13.17 -10.80 -44.90
CA LEU A 193 13.45 -11.47 -43.62
C LEU A 193 12.29 -12.36 -43.16
N SER A 194 11.05 -11.91 -43.38
CA SER A 194 9.83 -12.63 -43.02
C SER A 194 9.58 -13.86 -43.90
N SER A 195 10.15 -13.92 -45.10
CA SER A 195 10.11 -15.12 -45.97
C SER A 195 10.99 -16.29 -45.49
N ARG A 196 11.89 -16.07 -44.52
CA ARG A 196 12.76 -17.13 -43.95
C ARG A 196 11.94 -18.21 -43.25
N ALA A 197 12.54 -19.35 -42.95
CA ALA A 197 11.88 -20.42 -42.21
C ALA A 197 11.25 -19.89 -40.90
N ALA A 198 9.97 -20.21 -40.68
CA ALA A 198 9.23 -19.77 -39.50
C ALA A 198 9.87 -20.34 -38.22
N PRO A 199 9.99 -19.55 -37.14
CA PRO A 199 10.44 -20.09 -35.86
C PRO A 199 9.44 -21.11 -35.32
N PRO A 200 9.89 -22.16 -34.61
CA PRO A 200 8.98 -23.08 -33.96
C PRO A 200 8.30 -22.38 -32.78
N LEU A 201 7.03 -22.00 -32.97
CA LEU A 201 6.16 -21.49 -31.91
C LEU A 201 5.31 -22.66 -31.39
N PHE A 202 5.41 -22.93 -30.09
CA PHE A 202 4.75 -24.07 -29.49
C PHE A 202 4.24 -23.69 -28.10
N TRP A 203 2.93 -23.60 -27.94
CA TRP A 203 2.30 -23.44 -26.63
C TRP A 203 1.46 -24.67 -26.35
N GLU A 204 1.50 -25.10 -25.10
CA GLU A 204 0.67 -26.17 -24.58
C GLU A 204 0.02 -25.72 -23.28
N ALA A 205 -1.26 -26.02 -23.15
CA ALA A 205 -1.98 -25.85 -21.91
C ALA A 205 -2.89 -27.05 -21.67
N CYS A 206 -3.30 -27.23 -20.43
CA CYS A 206 -4.20 -28.29 -20.03
C CYS A 206 -5.28 -27.72 -19.11
N LEU A 207 -6.52 -28.13 -19.35
CA LEU A 207 -7.63 -27.95 -18.43
C LEU A 207 -7.72 -29.18 -17.52
N SER A 208 -7.52 -28.99 -16.23
CA SER A 208 -7.69 -30.03 -15.21
C SER A 208 -9.03 -29.83 -14.51
N VAL A 209 -9.85 -30.89 -14.44
CA VAL A 209 -11.07 -30.94 -13.63
C VAL A 209 -10.94 -32.08 -12.65
N GLU A 210 -10.85 -31.76 -11.37
CA GLU A 210 -10.64 -32.72 -10.30
C GLU A 210 -11.83 -32.72 -9.34
N ARG A 211 -12.33 -33.91 -9.01
CA ARG A 211 -13.37 -34.10 -8.00
C ARG A 211 -12.88 -34.96 -6.85
N GLU A 212 -13.13 -34.46 -5.64
CA GLU A 212 -12.80 -35.15 -4.40
C GLU A 212 -13.93 -35.08 -3.38
N ARG A 213 -13.96 -36.04 -2.46
CA ARG A 213 -14.91 -36.02 -1.36
C ARG A 213 -14.46 -35.02 -0.31
N PHE A 214 -15.33 -34.06 0.03
CA PHE A 214 -15.04 -33.08 1.08
C PHE A 214 -15.59 -33.55 2.43
N ASN A 215 -16.90 -33.83 2.50
CA ASN A 215 -17.61 -34.28 3.71
C ASN A 215 -18.69 -35.31 3.35
N GLU A 216 -19.47 -35.78 4.33
CA GLU A 216 -20.68 -36.56 4.04
C GLU A 216 -21.69 -35.74 3.24
N GLY A 217 -21.89 -36.12 1.97
CA GLY A 217 -22.88 -35.50 1.09
C GLY A 217 -22.38 -34.28 0.29
N GLU A 218 -21.13 -33.87 0.44
CA GLU A 218 -20.51 -32.75 -0.30
C GLU A 218 -19.19 -33.18 -0.95
N ASP A 219 -19.04 -32.82 -2.23
CA ASP A 219 -17.82 -33.02 -3.00
C ASP A 219 -17.21 -31.65 -3.37
N LEU A 220 -15.88 -31.63 -3.46
CA LEU A 220 -15.08 -30.50 -3.91
C LEU A 220 -14.76 -30.68 -5.39
N VAL A 221 -15.09 -29.69 -6.20
CA VAL A 221 -14.71 -29.63 -7.61
C VAL A 221 -13.68 -28.54 -7.81
N THR A 222 -12.53 -28.90 -8.37
CA THR A 222 -11.46 -27.96 -8.72
C THR A 222 -11.27 -27.93 -10.22
N VAL A 223 -11.44 -26.75 -10.82
CA VAL A 223 -11.17 -26.49 -12.24
C VAL A 223 -9.90 -25.67 -12.34
N ARG A 224 -8.89 -26.16 -13.08
CA ARG A 224 -7.59 -25.52 -13.24
C ARG A 224 -7.25 -25.30 -14.71
N LEU A 225 -6.71 -24.14 -15.03
CA LEU A 225 -6.00 -23.89 -16.29
C LEU A 225 -4.50 -23.93 -16.00
N ILE A 226 -3.78 -24.81 -16.67
CA ILE A 226 -2.36 -25.10 -16.43
C ILE A 226 -1.57 -24.83 -17.71
N ASN A 227 -0.53 -24.01 -17.63
CA ASN A 227 0.45 -23.86 -18.69
C ASN A 227 1.45 -25.03 -18.64
N THR A 228 1.45 -25.87 -19.66
CA THR A 228 2.35 -27.02 -19.79
C THR A 228 3.44 -26.79 -20.84
N THR A 229 3.54 -25.58 -21.37
CA THR A 229 4.57 -25.19 -22.34
C THR A 229 5.98 -25.42 -21.77
N PRO A 230 6.89 -26.10 -22.49
CA PRO A 230 8.29 -26.18 -22.13
C PRO A 230 8.97 -24.80 -22.14
N GLY A 231 9.69 -24.45 -21.07
CA GLY A 231 10.49 -23.23 -21.00
C GLY A 231 11.83 -23.36 -21.73
N LYS A 232 12.28 -24.60 -21.97
CA LYS A 232 13.52 -24.95 -22.64
C LYS A 232 13.30 -25.93 -23.79
N ASP A 233 14.16 -25.82 -24.81
CA ASP A 233 14.24 -26.78 -25.91
C ASP A 233 14.87 -28.13 -25.48
N GLU A 234 14.92 -29.08 -26.41
CA GLU A 234 15.50 -30.41 -26.20
C GLU A 234 16.99 -30.36 -25.74
N ASN A 235 17.70 -29.28 -26.08
CA ASN A 235 19.08 -29.02 -25.69
C ASN A 235 19.21 -28.23 -24.39
N LYS A 236 18.11 -28.11 -23.62
CA LYS A 236 18.02 -27.34 -22.36
C LYS A 236 18.27 -25.84 -22.51
N LYS A 237 18.23 -25.29 -23.73
CA LYS A 237 18.36 -23.84 -23.96
C LYS A 237 16.99 -23.17 -23.81
N PRO A 238 16.92 -21.94 -23.28
CA PRO A 238 15.65 -21.22 -23.17
C PRO A 238 14.98 -21.04 -24.53
N MET A 239 13.66 -21.19 -24.56
CA MET A 239 12.87 -20.90 -25.76
C MET A 239 13.08 -19.44 -26.22
N ARG A 240 13.13 -19.25 -27.54
CA ARG A 240 13.37 -17.94 -28.17
C ARG A 240 12.13 -17.03 -28.23
N TYR A 241 10.96 -17.55 -27.88
CA TYR A 241 9.70 -16.81 -27.77
C TYR A 241 9.25 -16.72 -26.29
N ALA A 242 8.14 -16.04 -26.04
CA ALA A 242 7.53 -15.94 -24.71
C ALA A 242 6.66 -17.19 -24.45
N THR A 243 7.01 -17.98 -23.45
CA THR A 243 6.37 -19.27 -23.11
C THR A 243 5.25 -19.14 -22.09
N PHE A 244 5.08 -17.97 -21.49
CA PHE A 244 4.04 -17.70 -20.51
C PHE A 244 2.70 -17.51 -21.20
N LEU A 245 1.63 -17.93 -20.53
CA LEU A 245 0.26 -17.55 -20.92
C LEU A 245 -0.13 -16.32 -20.11
N PHE A 246 -0.71 -15.33 -20.75
CA PHE A 246 -1.09 -14.06 -20.14
C PHE A 246 -2.60 -13.94 -20.10
N ASN A 247 -3.12 -13.03 -19.26
CA ASN A 247 -4.54 -12.75 -19.15
C ASN A 247 -5.41 -14.01 -19.10
N ALA A 248 -4.96 -15.03 -18.35
CA ALA A 248 -5.63 -16.32 -18.29
C ALA A 248 -7.00 -16.18 -17.62
N SER A 249 -8.00 -16.89 -18.14
CA SER A 249 -9.36 -16.84 -17.61
C SER A 249 -10.15 -18.13 -17.89
N LEU A 250 -11.13 -18.37 -17.04
CA LEU A 250 -12.10 -19.44 -17.11
C LEU A 250 -13.49 -18.83 -17.00
N THR A 251 -14.38 -19.25 -17.89
CA THR A 251 -15.82 -19.09 -17.74
C THR A 251 -16.44 -20.46 -17.53
N ILE A 252 -17.15 -20.67 -16.42
CA ILE A 252 -17.72 -21.97 -16.05
C ILE A 252 -19.22 -21.82 -15.91
N ASP A 253 -19.97 -22.49 -16.77
CA ASP A 253 -21.43 -22.55 -16.73
C ASP A 253 -21.88 -23.65 -15.76
N LEU A 254 -22.61 -23.24 -14.72
CA LEU A 254 -23.16 -24.09 -13.68
C LEU A 254 -24.66 -24.38 -13.86
N THR A 255 -25.26 -24.16 -15.03
CA THR A 255 -26.71 -24.32 -15.24
C THR A 255 -27.26 -25.67 -14.77
N ASN A 256 -26.45 -26.73 -14.76
CA ASN A 256 -26.82 -28.08 -14.30
C ASN A 256 -26.25 -28.47 -12.92
N THR A 257 -25.74 -27.51 -12.13
CA THR A 257 -25.05 -27.77 -10.87
C THR A 257 -25.46 -26.77 -9.79
N THR A 258 -25.76 -27.28 -8.60
CA THR A 258 -26.04 -26.44 -7.42
C THR A 258 -24.78 -26.30 -6.57
N LEU A 259 -24.44 -25.08 -6.13
CA LEU A 259 -23.30 -24.84 -5.26
C LEU A 259 -23.66 -24.91 -3.77
N VAL A 260 -22.73 -25.42 -2.96
CA VAL A 260 -22.79 -25.36 -1.50
C VAL A 260 -21.76 -24.35 -0.98
N PRO A 261 -22.12 -23.42 -0.09
CA PRO A 261 -21.17 -22.45 0.45
C PRO A 261 -20.12 -23.13 1.34
N PHE A 262 -18.87 -22.69 1.22
CA PHE A 262 -17.86 -22.89 2.24
C PHE A 262 -18.20 -22.06 3.47
N LYS A 263 -18.24 -22.69 4.64
CA LYS A 263 -18.44 -22.01 5.93
C LYS A 263 -17.11 -21.91 6.65
N TYR A 264 -16.70 -20.68 6.99
CA TYR A 264 -15.48 -20.41 7.73
C TYR A 264 -15.83 -19.77 9.06
N ASN A 265 -15.55 -20.49 10.14
CA ASN A 265 -15.64 -19.94 11.47
C ASN A 265 -14.24 -19.46 11.87
N TYR A 266 -14.13 -18.20 12.28
CA TYR A 266 -12.88 -17.62 12.75
C TYR A 266 -13.13 -16.77 13.98
N GLU A 267 -12.14 -16.73 14.88
CA GLU A 267 -12.19 -15.90 16.07
C GLU A 267 -11.60 -14.52 15.78
N HIS A 268 -12.32 -13.46 16.17
CA HIS A 268 -11.84 -12.09 16.08
C HIS A 268 -12.25 -11.30 17.32
N GLU A 269 -11.29 -10.83 18.11
CA GLU A 269 -11.53 -10.18 19.41
C GLU A 269 -12.34 -11.06 20.39
N ASP A 270 -12.02 -12.35 20.48
CA ASP A 270 -12.76 -13.37 21.26
C ASP A 270 -14.20 -13.61 20.78
N ILE A 271 -14.49 -13.27 19.52
CA ILE A 271 -15.80 -13.44 18.87
C ILE A 271 -15.68 -14.46 17.76
N MET A 272 -16.43 -15.56 17.85
CA MET A 272 -16.61 -16.47 16.72
C MET A 272 -17.48 -15.81 15.66
N LEU A 273 -16.88 -15.48 14.53
CA LEU A 273 -17.54 -14.97 13.33
C LEU A 273 -17.59 -16.07 12.28
N SER A 274 -18.75 -16.22 11.63
CA SER A 274 -18.90 -17.08 10.47
C SER A 274 -18.91 -16.23 9.20
N LYS A 275 -18.05 -16.56 8.24
CA LYS A 275 -18.13 -16.04 6.88
C LYS A 275 -18.39 -17.19 5.93
N ASP A 276 -19.33 -16.98 5.02
CA ASP A 276 -19.63 -17.94 3.97
C ASP A 276 -19.10 -17.44 2.63
N GLY A 277 -18.70 -18.35 1.75
CA GLY A 277 -18.25 -18.04 0.40
C GLY A 277 -18.55 -19.19 -0.55
N MET A 278 -18.97 -18.89 -1.77
CA MET A 278 -19.32 -19.93 -2.75
C MET A 278 -18.10 -20.54 -3.44
N LEU A 279 -17.03 -19.76 -3.59
CA LEU A 279 -15.83 -20.13 -4.35
C LEU A 279 -14.57 -19.96 -3.50
N ARG A 280 -13.56 -20.78 -3.77
CA ARG A 280 -12.16 -20.49 -3.45
C ARG A 280 -11.39 -20.37 -4.75
N CYS A 281 -10.38 -19.51 -4.79
CA CYS A 281 -9.56 -19.28 -5.97
C CYS A 281 -8.08 -19.35 -5.60
N LEU A 282 -7.25 -19.83 -6.52
CA LEU A 282 -5.78 -19.77 -6.44
C LEU A 282 -5.25 -19.10 -7.70
N ASN A 283 -4.38 -18.10 -7.54
CA ASN A 283 -3.81 -17.27 -8.60
C ASN A 283 -4.81 -16.55 -9.51
N CYS A 284 -6.08 -16.47 -9.09
CA CYS A 284 -7.12 -15.70 -9.74
C CYS A 284 -8.16 -15.25 -8.69
N HIS A 285 -9.14 -14.49 -9.16
CA HIS A 285 -10.37 -14.19 -8.46
C HIS A 285 -11.55 -14.67 -9.31
N ALA A 286 -12.71 -14.87 -8.70
CA ALA A 286 -13.89 -15.31 -9.43
C ALA A 286 -15.18 -14.77 -8.81
N ASN A 287 -16.13 -14.43 -9.68
CA ASN A 287 -17.47 -13.98 -9.31
C ASN A 287 -18.53 -14.81 -10.04
N ILE A 288 -19.69 -14.95 -9.41
CA ILE A 288 -20.83 -15.66 -9.99
C ILE A 288 -21.84 -14.62 -10.48
N VAL A 289 -22.17 -14.66 -11.77
CA VAL A 289 -23.22 -13.85 -12.37
C VAL A 289 -24.16 -14.78 -13.12
N SER A 290 -25.44 -14.82 -12.75
CA SER A 290 -26.45 -15.66 -13.41
C SER A 290 -26.04 -17.14 -13.54
N ASN A 291 -25.52 -17.75 -12.47
CA ASN A 291 -25.00 -19.13 -12.43
C ASN A 291 -23.78 -19.42 -13.32
N ILE A 292 -23.10 -18.38 -13.80
CA ILE A 292 -21.84 -18.51 -14.53
C ILE A 292 -20.72 -17.96 -13.63
N ILE A 293 -19.68 -18.77 -13.43
CA ILE A 293 -18.46 -18.31 -12.79
C ILE A 293 -17.61 -17.62 -13.85
N HIS A 294 -17.25 -16.37 -13.58
CA HIS A 294 -16.28 -15.61 -14.35
C HIS A 294 -15.04 -15.37 -13.51
N THR A 295 -13.88 -15.80 -14.00
CA THR A 295 -12.61 -15.47 -13.33
C THR A 295 -12.02 -14.15 -13.81
N SER A 296 -11.34 -13.45 -12.91
CA SER A 296 -10.50 -12.30 -13.19
C SER A 296 -9.10 -12.49 -12.61
N ASN A 297 -8.13 -11.78 -13.16
CA ASN A 297 -6.73 -11.86 -12.73
C ASN A 297 -6.42 -11.05 -11.45
N TRP A 298 -7.42 -10.31 -10.96
CA TRP A 298 -7.33 -9.46 -9.77
C TRP A 298 -8.71 -9.33 -9.15
N ALA A 299 -8.76 -8.89 -7.89
CA ALA A 299 -10.00 -8.65 -7.15
C ALA A 299 -10.15 -7.16 -6.82
N SER A 300 -11.36 -6.63 -6.90
CA SER A 300 -11.72 -5.34 -6.30
C SER A 300 -12.41 -5.56 -4.97
N PHE A 301 -12.07 -4.71 -4.00
CA PHE A 301 -12.81 -4.64 -2.74
C PHE A 301 -13.19 -3.18 -2.49
N ALA A 302 -14.49 -2.89 -2.51
CA ALA A 302 -15.02 -1.60 -2.15
C ALA A 302 -15.37 -1.60 -0.66
N GLN A 303 -14.81 -0.66 0.10
CA GLN A 303 -15.19 -0.41 1.49
C GLN A 303 -15.52 1.06 1.67
N GLU A 304 -16.70 1.35 2.20
CA GLU A 304 -17.04 2.71 2.59
C GLU A 304 -16.09 3.21 3.68
N LYS A 305 -15.59 4.42 3.49
CA LYS A 305 -14.71 5.06 4.46
C LYS A 305 -15.53 5.48 5.68
N VAL A 306 -15.39 4.74 6.76
CA VAL A 306 -15.96 5.11 8.06
C VAL A 306 -15.19 6.31 8.62
N ILE A 307 -15.84 7.47 8.69
CA ILE A 307 -15.29 8.69 9.28
C ILE A 307 -15.78 8.80 10.73
N PRO A 308 -14.88 8.82 11.73
CA PRO A 308 -15.30 8.98 13.12
C PRO A 308 -15.97 10.33 13.35
N ARG A 309 -16.99 10.34 14.23
CA ARG A 309 -17.81 11.51 14.54
C ARG A 309 -16.98 12.64 15.16
N ILE A 310 -17.29 13.87 14.77
CA ILE A 310 -16.69 15.12 15.27
C ILE A 310 -17.65 15.86 16.22
N THR A 311 -18.95 15.57 16.11
CA THR A 311 -20.02 16.04 16.99
C THR A 311 -20.84 14.85 17.48
N PHE A 312 -21.34 14.94 18.72
CA PHE A 312 -22.26 13.95 19.27
C PHE A 312 -23.21 14.62 20.26
N GLY A 313 -24.51 14.57 19.98
CA GLY A 313 -25.49 15.35 20.73
C GLY A 313 -25.17 16.84 20.67
N ALA A 314 -25.12 17.49 21.83
CA ALA A 314 -24.72 18.89 21.97
C ALA A 314 -23.19 19.09 22.08
N ALA A 315 -22.42 18.02 22.29
CA ALA A 315 -20.97 18.11 22.48
C ALA A 315 -20.27 18.57 21.21
N ARG A 316 -19.47 19.62 21.35
CA ARG A 316 -18.59 20.12 20.30
C ARG A 316 -17.14 19.95 20.77
N CYS A 317 -16.35 19.27 19.94
CA CYS A 317 -14.94 19.02 20.21
C CYS A 317 -14.03 20.07 19.53
N ALA A 318 -14.52 21.30 19.36
CA ALA A 318 -13.79 22.34 18.65
C ALA A 318 -12.58 22.81 19.46
N PHE A 319 -11.44 23.03 18.79
CA PHE A 319 -10.22 23.51 19.47
C PHE A 319 -10.46 24.87 20.15
N SER A 320 -11.27 25.74 19.54
CA SER A 320 -11.62 27.05 20.08
C SER A 320 -12.40 27.00 21.39
N GLU A 321 -13.33 26.05 21.51
CA GLU A 321 -14.17 25.87 22.71
C GLU A 321 -13.39 25.18 23.85
N LEU A 322 -12.43 24.32 23.50
CA LEU A 322 -11.57 23.61 24.44
C LEU A 322 -10.31 24.42 24.86
N ALA A 323 -9.96 25.49 24.14
CA ALA A 323 -8.79 26.33 24.45
C ALA A 323 -8.98 27.32 25.62
N GLY A 324 -10.19 27.36 26.20
CA GLY A 324 -10.61 28.35 27.19
C GLY A 324 -11.11 27.76 28.52
N LYS A 325 -11.69 28.61 29.36
CA LYS A 325 -12.16 28.24 30.72
C LYS A 325 -13.27 27.18 30.73
N SER A 326 -14.00 27.03 29.63
CA SER A 326 -15.10 26.06 29.46
C SER A 326 -14.64 24.64 29.10
N ALA A 327 -13.33 24.38 29.00
CA ALA A 327 -12.81 23.07 28.59
C ALA A 327 -13.37 21.92 29.46
N GLY A 328 -13.36 22.09 30.78
CA GLY A 328 -13.90 21.09 31.72
C GLY A 328 -15.39 20.82 31.53
N ASP A 329 -16.18 21.87 31.27
CA ASP A 329 -17.63 21.73 31.05
C ASP A 329 -17.92 20.91 29.79
N TRP A 330 -17.20 21.17 28.69
CA TRP A 330 -17.35 20.41 27.45
C TRP A 330 -16.92 18.95 27.60
N LEU A 331 -15.84 18.68 28.34
CA LEU A 331 -15.42 17.31 28.64
C LEU A 331 -16.48 16.56 29.47
N LYS A 332 -17.11 17.25 30.42
CA LYS A 332 -18.21 16.68 31.21
C LYS A 332 -19.43 16.35 30.35
N VAL A 333 -19.81 17.23 29.43
CA VAL A 333 -20.90 16.94 28.46
C VAL A 333 -20.61 15.68 27.64
N ILE A 334 -19.34 15.46 27.26
CA ILE A 334 -18.94 14.23 26.54
C ILE A 334 -19.08 13.00 27.46
N SER A 335 -18.66 13.10 28.73
CA SER A 335 -18.80 12.01 29.70
C SER A 335 -20.26 11.64 29.95
N ASP A 336 -21.12 12.62 30.20
CA ASP A 336 -22.57 12.42 30.41
C ASP A 336 -23.21 11.71 29.21
N GLU A 337 -22.76 12.05 28.00
CA GLU A 337 -23.29 11.46 26.79
C GLU A 337 -22.71 10.06 26.52
N MET A 338 -21.50 9.76 27.00
CA MET A 338 -20.99 8.38 27.07
C MET A 338 -21.83 7.51 28.01
N ASP A 339 -22.26 8.03 29.17
CA ASP A 339 -23.18 7.30 30.08
C ASP A 339 -24.52 6.99 29.38
N ARG A 340 -25.09 7.99 28.71
CA ARG A 340 -26.34 7.81 27.95
C ARG A 340 -26.22 6.69 26.92
N VAL A 341 -25.11 6.67 26.19
CA VAL A 341 -24.81 5.65 25.18
C VAL A 341 -24.64 4.27 25.81
N ALA A 342 -23.89 4.14 26.91
CA ALA A 342 -23.71 2.87 27.60
C ALA A 342 -25.05 2.26 28.05
N ILE A 343 -25.97 3.08 28.57
CA ILE A 343 -27.32 2.66 28.97
C ILE A 343 -28.12 2.16 27.76
N VAL A 344 -28.11 2.91 26.65
CA VAL A 344 -28.83 2.55 25.42
C VAL A 344 -28.30 1.25 24.84
N TYR A 345 -26.97 1.08 24.77
CA TYR A 345 -26.36 -0.16 24.27
C TYR A 345 -26.72 -1.36 25.14
N ARG A 346 -26.65 -1.22 26.46
CA ARG A 346 -26.98 -2.30 27.40
C ARG A 346 -28.44 -2.75 27.33
N LYS A 347 -29.37 -1.83 27.03
CA LYS A 347 -30.81 -2.12 26.96
C LYS A 347 -31.29 -2.56 25.58
N ASN A 348 -30.46 -2.51 24.54
CA ASN A 348 -30.91 -2.81 23.19
C ASN A 348 -31.09 -4.34 22.98
N PRO A 349 -32.31 -4.81 22.63
CA PRO A 349 -32.60 -6.23 22.47
C PRO A 349 -31.72 -6.93 21.44
N ALA A 350 -31.26 -6.22 20.40
CA ALA A 350 -30.38 -6.77 19.36
C ALA A 350 -28.98 -7.18 19.89
N TYR A 351 -28.65 -6.77 21.11
CA TYR A 351 -27.37 -7.05 21.77
C TYR A 351 -27.50 -7.99 22.98
N ALA A 352 -28.72 -8.31 23.42
CA ALA A 352 -28.97 -9.20 24.55
C ALA A 352 -28.66 -10.68 24.26
N ASP A 353 -28.71 -11.10 22.99
CA ASP A 353 -28.72 -12.52 22.59
C ASP A 353 -27.42 -13.00 21.91
N LYS A 354 -26.40 -12.13 21.81
CA LYS A 354 -25.14 -12.44 21.08
C LYS A 354 -24.00 -12.89 22.02
N GLY A 355 -24.28 -13.93 22.82
CA GLY A 355 -23.24 -14.75 23.47
C GLY A 355 -22.25 -14.04 24.40
N GLY A 356 -22.66 -13.00 25.12
CA GLY A 356 -21.79 -12.28 26.09
C GLY A 356 -20.76 -11.31 25.48
N VAL A 357 -20.63 -11.28 24.15
CA VAL A 357 -19.67 -10.41 23.43
C VAL A 357 -19.99 -8.92 23.64
N TYR A 358 -21.26 -8.54 23.51
CA TYR A 358 -21.67 -7.14 23.69
C TYR A 358 -21.59 -6.70 25.13
N PHE A 359 -21.77 -7.62 26.08
CA PHE A 359 -21.51 -7.37 27.49
C PHE A 359 -20.03 -7.00 27.67
N LYS A 360 -19.08 -7.83 27.20
CA LYS A 360 -17.64 -7.49 27.24
C LYS A 360 -17.30 -6.15 26.57
N LYS A 361 -17.88 -5.85 25.39
CA LYS A 361 -17.66 -4.55 24.72
C LYS A 361 -18.20 -3.37 25.53
N THR A 362 -19.33 -3.56 26.21
CA THR A 362 -19.90 -2.53 27.11
C THR A 362 -19.00 -2.34 28.33
N GLU A 363 -18.48 -3.42 28.91
CA GLU A 363 -17.50 -3.33 30.02
C GLU A 363 -16.22 -2.61 29.60
N HIS A 364 -15.67 -2.91 28.41
CA HIS A 364 -14.52 -2.17 27.88
C HIS A 364 -14.83 -0.69 27.65
N PHE A 365 -16.04 -0.37 27.20
CA PHE A 365 -16.48 1.01 27.02
C PHE A 365 -16.62 1.75 28.36
N ASN A 366 -17.18 1.11 29.38
CA ASN A 366 -17.29 1.66 30.74
C ASN A 366 -15.90 1.87 31.34
N ALA A 367 -14.99 0.90 31.22
CA ALA A 367 -13.61 1.05 31.70
C ALA A 367 -12.86 2.20 31.00
N LEU A 368 -13.11 2.42 29.70
CA LEU A 368 -12.59 3.59 28.98
C LEU A 368 -13.20 4.89 29.52
N LYS A 369 -14.51 4.90 29.81
CA LYS A 369 -15.19 6.05 30.41
C LYS A 369 -14.62 6.39 31.78
N ASP A 370 -14.44 5.40 32.66
CA ASP A 370 -13.89 5.63 34.01
C ASP A 370 -12.52 6.30 33.93
N ARG A 371 -11.69 5.90 32.96
CA ARG A 371 -10.40 6.53 32.69
C ARG A 371 -10.53 7.96 32.15
N PHE A 372 -11.50 8.20 31.27
CA PHE A 372 -11.80 9.53 30.78
C PHE A 372 -12.24 10.45 31.93
N ASP A 373 -13.11 9.97 32.82
CA ASP A 373 -13.58 10.69 34.00
C ASP A 373 -12.45 10.99 34.98
N ALA A 374 -11.55 10.02 35.21
CA ALA A 374 -10.33 10.25 35.98
C ALA A 374 -9.45 11.34 35.34
N GLY A 375 -9.36 11.39 34.02
CA GLY A 375 -8.69 12.45 33.27
C GLY A 375 -9.32 13.83 33.45
N ILE A 376 -10.65 13.92 33.41
CA ILE A 376 -11.40 15.15 33.67
C ILE A 376 -11.13 15.63 35.09
N GLN A 377 -11.25 14.74 36.07
CA GLN A 377 -11.02 15.05 37.48
C GLN A 377 -9.58 15.52 37.70
N TYR A 378 -8.60 14.85 37.10
CA TYR A 378 -7.20 15.24 37.17
C TYR A 378 -6.99 16.66 36.61
N LEU A 379 -7.53 16.97 35.44
CA LEU A 379 -7.44 18.32 34.87
C LEU A 379 -8.10 19.38 35.77
N ALA A 380 -9.21 19.06 36.43
CA ALA A 380 -9.89 19.97 37.35
C ALA A 380 -9.06 20.24 38.63
N LEU A 381 -8.35 19.23 39.14
CA LEU A 381 -7.56 19.33 40.37
C LEU A 381 -6.16 19.92 40.18
N HIS A 382 -5.60 19.85 38.96
CA HIS A 382 -4.24 20.27 38.67
C HIS A 382 -4.20 21.46 37.67
N PRO A 383 -4.10 22.72 38.16
CA PRO A 383 -4.12 23.91 37.30
C PRO A 383 -3.03 23.93 36.22
N ILE A 384 -1.84 23.41 36.52
CA ILE A 384 -0.74 23.29 35.55
C ILE A 384 -1.11 22.33 34.42
N ALA A 385 -1.81 21.24 34.72
CA ALA A 385 -2.26 20.26 33.73
C ALA A 385 -3.33 20.86 32.83
N MET A 386 -4.30 21.57 33.43
CA MET A 386 -5.31 22.32 32.67
C MET A 386 -4.68 23.39 31.78
N GLN A 387 -3.64 24.09 32.26
CA GLN A 387 -2.92 25.07 31.46
C GLN A 387 -2.20 24.42 30.27
N ALA A 388 -1.50 23.30 30.48
CA ALA A 388 -0.86 22.54 29.41
C ALA A 388 -1.88 22.04 28.37
N PHE A 389 -3.03 21.55 28.83
CA PHE A 389 -4.15 21.17 27.97
C PHE A 389 -4.64 22.35 27.12
N ASN A 390 -4.91 23.51 27.72
CA ASN A 390 -5.36 24.69 26.99
C ASN A 390 -4.34 25.19 25.95
N LEU A 391 -3.04 25.14 26.26
CA LEU A 391 -1.97 25.52 25.33
C LEU A 391 -1.85 24.53 24.15
N MET A 392 -2.05 23.24 24.42
CA MET A 392 -2.17 22.24 23.38
C MET A 392 -3.36 22.55 22.46
N GLN A 393 -4.53 22.89 23.01
CA GLN A 393 -5.69 23.26 22.19
C GLN A 393 -5.43 24.51 21.33
N GLN A 394 -4.78 25.52 21.89
CA GLN A 394 -4.36 26.72 21.14
C GLN A 394 -3.42 26.37 19.99
N THR A 395 -2.45 25.48 20.23
CA THR A 395 -1.54 24.97 19.19
C THR A 395 -2.30 24.34 18.04
N PHE A 396 -3.25 23.45 18.34
CA PHE A 396 -4.02 22.75 17.32
C PHE A 396 -4.95 23.70 16.55
N LEU A 397 -5.53 24.70 17.22
CA LEU A 397 -6.34 25.73 16.58
C LEU A 397 -5.54 26.50 15.52
N VAL A 398 -4.33 26.98 15.86
CA VAL A 398 -3.52 27.77 14.93
C VAL A 398 -2.86 26.92 13.85
N ALA A 399 -2.39 25.71 14.20
CA ALA A 399 -1.71 24.82 13.26
C ALA A 399 -2.63 24.27 12.16
N ASN A 400 -3.94 24.21 12.42
CA ASN A 400 -4.93 23.68 11.49
C ASN A 400 -5.82 24.75 10.83
N ALA A 401 -5.55 26.04 11.05
CA ALA A 401 -6.35 27.12 10.48
C ALA A 401 -6.50 27.04 8.95
N ALA A 402 -5.46 26.59 8.25
CA ALA A 402 -5.45 26.44 6.79
C ALA A 402 -5.97 25.07 6.28
N THR A 403 -6.17 24.07 7.16
CA THR A 403 -6.54 22.70 6.76
C THR A 403 -8.04 22.43 6.88
N GLY A 404 -8.81 23.35 7.45
CA GLY A 404 -10.24 23.19 7.71
C GLY A 404 -10.56 22.24 8.89
N ILE A 405 -9.55 21.74 9.60
CA ILE A 405 -9.74 20.91 10.79
C ILE A 405 -9.96 21.85 11.99
N THR A 406 -11.21 21.91 12.47
CA THR A 406 -11.63 22.86 13.53
C THR A 406 -11.69 22.23 14.92
N GLY A 407 -11.58 20.91 15.03
CA GLY A 407 -11.72 20.20 16.30
C GLY A 407 -11.29 18.74 16.25
N TRP A 408 -11.34 18.10 17.42
CA TRP A 408 -11.03 16.69 17.59
C TRP A 408 -12.17 15.80 17.10
N ARG A 409 -11.83 14.64 16.55
CA ARG A 409 -12.74 13.50 16.54
C ARG A 409 -12.87 12.99 17.97
N LEU A 410 -14.06 12.54 18.36
CA LEU A 410 -14.36 12.19 19.76
C LEU A 410 -13.37 11.20 20.36
N PHE A 411 -13.03 10.14 19.64
CA PHE A 411 -12.08 9.15 20.13
C PHE A 411 -10.68 9.74 20.38
N GLN A 412 -10.26 10.77 19.64
CA GLN A 412 -8.94 11.41 19.82
C GLN A 412 -8.92 12.16 21.15
N LEU A 413 -9.97 12.92 21.44
CA LEU A 413 -10.10 13.68 22.66
C LEU A 413 -10.28 12.77 23.88
N VAL A 414 -11.13 11.74 23.78
CA VAL A 414 -11.35 10.75 24.83
C VAL A 414 -10.05 10.02 25.15
N PHE A 415 -9.32 9.54 24.12
CA PHE A 415 -8.01 8.91 24.29
C PHE A 415 -7.02 9.84 24.99
N LEU A 416 -6.92 11.09 24.54
CA LEU A 416 -5.98 12.06 25.08
C LEU A 416 -6.23 12.34 26.57
N VAL A 417 -7.48 12.64 26.93
CA VAL A 417 -7.85 12.93 28.33
C VAL A 417 -7.71 11.70 29.22
N ALA A 418 -8.03 10.50 28.72
CA ALA A 418 -7.85 9.24 29.45
C ALA A 418 -6.37 8.83 29.67
N VAL A 419 -5.42 9.49 28.98
CA VAL A 419 -3.97 9.24 29.13
C VAL A 419 -3.29 10.32 29.98
N ILE A 420 -3.81 11.54 30.00
CA ILE A 420 -3.22 12.70 30.69
C ILE A 420 -2.75 12.41 32.13
N PRO A 421 -3.53 11.75 33.01
CA PRO A 421 -3.07 11.46 34.37
C PRO A 421 -1.74 10.71 34.40
N HIS A 422 -1.54 9.78 33.46
CA HIS A 422 -0.36 8.92 33.39
C HIS A 422 0.88 9.61 32.80
N VAL A 423 0.74 10.85 32.31
CA VAL A 423 1.89 11.67 31.90
C VAL A 423 2.60 12.27 33.12
N ASP A 424 1.89 12.47 34.24
CA ASP A 424 2.51 12.99 35.46
C ASP A 424 3.26 11.88 36.22
N PRO A 425 4.58 11.99 36.41
CA PRO A 425 5.37 11.04 37.18
C PRO A 425 4.92 10.87 38.65
N ALA A 426 4.14 11.82 39.19
CA ALA A 426 3.59 11.71 40.55
C ALA A 426 2.41 10.72 40.64
N THR A 427 1.83 10.32 39.52
CA THR A 427 0.79 9.28 39.49
C THR A 427 1.41 7.89 39.43
N GLN A 428 0.65 6.86 39.83
CA GLN A 428 1.10 5.49 39.68
C GLN A 428 1.29 5.18 38.18
N GLY A 429 2.52 4.86 37.80
CA GLY A 429 2.85 4.44 36.44
C GLY A 429 2.04 3.20 36.02
N ARG A 430 1.82 3.04 34.72
CA ARG A 430 1.15 1.86 34.17
C ARG A 430 2.16 0.92 33.53
N GLU A 431 2.07 -0.35 33.89
CA GLU A 431 2.84 -1.44 33.28
C GLU A 431 2.20 -1.97 31.97
N VAL A 432 1.19 -1.27 31.46
CA VAL A 432 0.45 -1.63 30.24
C VAL A 432 0.49 -0.50 29.22
N THR A 433 0.52 -0.85 27.94
CA THR A 433 0.49 0.11 26.82
C THR A 433 -0.92 0.23 26.26
N ASP A 434 -1.37 1.46 25.99
CA ASP A 434 -2.65 1.68 25.30
C ASP A 434 -2.51 1.53 23.78
N VAL A 435 -3.43 0.78 23.17
CA VAL A 435 -3.46 0.57 21.72
C VAL A 435 -4.62 1.34 21.11
N LEU A 436 -4.30 2.36 20.31
CA LEU A 436 -5.30 3.17 19.59
C LEU A 436 -5.71 2.50 18.26
N HIS A 437 -6.66 1.55 18.34
CA HIS A 437 -7.13 0.82 17.17
C HIS A 437 -8.30 1.54 16.46
N VAL A 438 -7.98 2.31 15.41
CA VAL A 438 -8.96 2.96 14.53
C VAL A 438 -8.62 2.66 13.07
N LYS A 439 -9.62 2.55 12.19
CA LYS A 439 -9.40 2.31 10.75
C LYS A 439 -8.47 3.36 10.10
N THR A 440 -7.81 2.99 9.01
CA THR A 440 -6.91 3.89 8.25
C THR A 440 -7.67 5.11 7.73
N GLY A 441 -7.03 6.29 7.76
CA GLY A 441 -7.69 7.57 7.47
C GLY A 441 -8.62 8.09 8.59
N GLY A 442 -8.80 7.32 9.66
CA GLY A 442 -9.61 7.68 10.84
C GLY A 442 -9.00 8.74 11.75
N GLY A 443 -7.79 9.24 11.48
CA GLY A 443 -7.18 10.38 12.20
C GLY A 443 -6.49 9.96 13.49
N LYS A 444 -5.77 8.84 13.49
CA LYS A 444 -5.00 8.40 14.67
C LYS A 444 -3.86 9.38 15.00
N SER A 445 -3.33 10.05 13.98
CA SER A 445 -2.14 10.90 14.09
C SER A 445 -2.34 12.10 15.00
N GLU A 446 -3.49 12.76 14.88
CA GLU A 446 -3.79 13.94 15.66
C GLU A 446 -3.85 13.61 17.17
N ALA A 447 -4.33 12.43 17.55
CA ALA A 447 -4.43 12.03 18.97
C ALA A 447 -3.05 11.99 19.65
N TYR A 448 -2.06 11.32 19.04
CA TYR A 448 -0.72 11.25 19.65
C TYR A 448 0.10 12.53 19.42
N PHE A 449 -0.16 13.31 18.35
CA PHE A 449 0.40 14.66 18.23
C PHE A 449 -0.11 15.58 19.36
N GLY A 450 -1.40 15.47 19.71
CA GLY A 450 -2.00 16.18 20.83
C GLY A 450 -1.30 15.83 22.13
N LEU A 451 -1.17 14.53 22.42
CA LEU A 451 -0.48 14.06 23.60
C LEU A 451 0.98 14.55 23.64
N ALA A 452 1.69 14.53 22.51
CA ALA A 452 3.06 15.03 22.43
C ALA A 452 3.15 16.52 22.79
N VAL A 453 2.29 17.36 22.19
CA VAL A 453 2.22 18.81 22.48
C VAL A 453 1.86 19.07 23.94
N TYR A 454 0.87 18.34 24.48
CA TYR A 454 0.51 18.42 25.90
C TYR A 454 1.73 18.15 26.78
N THR A 455 2.46 17.06 26.53
CA THR A 455 3.61 16.65 27.35
C THR A 455 4.73 17.68 27.37
N VAL A 456 5.08 18.31 26.24
CA VAL A 456 6.13 19.34 26.24
C VAL A 456 5.73 20.64 26.94
N PHE A 457 4.45 21.05 26.85
CA PHE A 457 3.96 22.17 27.65
C PHE A 457 3.93 21.83 29.13
N TRP A 458 3.41 20.64 29.48
CA TRP A 458 3.41 20.12 30.84
C TRP A 458 4.81 20.17 31.44
N ASP A 459 5.80 19.62 30.74
CA ASP A 459 7.21 19.61 31.16
C ASP A 459 7.76 21.01 31.42
N ARG A 460 7.55 21.98 30.52
CA ARG A 460 8.03 23.35 30.72
C ARG A 460 7.33 24.04 31.89
N LEU A 461 6.01 23.86 32.03
CA LEU A 461 5.23 24.51 33.09
C LEU A 461 5.56 23.96 34.48
N ARG A 462 5.95 22.68 34.61
CA ARG A 462 6.45 22.09 35.86
C ARG A 462 7.95 22.37 36.12
N GLY A 463 8.60 23.15 35.26
CA GLY A 463 9.98 23.61 35.46
C GLY A 463 11.07 22.79 34.77
N LYS A 464 10.74 21.76 33.97
CA LYS A 464 11.74 21.04 33.16
C LYS A 464 12.25 21.94 32.04
N LYS A 465 13.51 22.38 32.16
CA LYS A 465 14.13 23.35 31.24
C LYS A 465 14.52 22.74 29.89
N GLU A 466 14.91 21.48 29.85
CA GLU A 466 15.40 20.80 28.65
C GLU A 466 15.26 19.26 28.75
N GLY A 467 15.54 18.56 27.66
CA GLY A 467 15.55 17.10 27.61
C GLY A 467 14.36 16.47 26.89
N VAL A 468 14.47 15.17 26.63
CA VAL A 468 13.47 14.38 25.91
C VAL A 468 12.20 14.24 26.73
N SER A 469 11.07 14.59 26.12
CA SER A 469 9.72 14.47 26.69
C SER A 469 8.97 13.27 26.13
N GLY A 470 9.38 12.78 24.95
CA GLY A 470 8.92 11.51 24.41
C GLY A 470 9.62 11.12 23.11
N ILE A 471 9.34 9.90 22.66
CA ILE A 471 9.86 9.34 21.41
C ILE A 471 8.68 8.91 20.55
N VAL A 472 8.66 9.33 19.28
CA VAL A 472 7.68 8.88 18.29
C VAL A 472 8.37 7.90 17.34
N LYS A 473 7.84 6.67 17.29
CA LYS A 473 8.42 5.56 16.51
C LYS A 473 7.62 5.31 15.24
N PHE A 474 8.31 5.19 14.10
CA PHE A 474 7.69 4.87 12.81
C PHE A 474 8.21 3.55 12.22
N PRO A 475 7.33 2.69 11.67
CA PRO A 475 7.72 1.45 11.00
C PRO A 475 8.36 1.73 9.63
N LEU A 476 9.70 1.60 9.56
CA LEU A 476 10.58 1.68 8.37
C LEU A 476 10.35 2.89 7.43
N ARG A 477 11.20 3.03 6.41
CA ARG A 477 11.51 4.27 5.64
C ARG A 477 10.34 4.95 4.90
N MET A 478 9.11 4.45 5.02
CA MET A 478 7.92 5.03 4.39
C MET A 478 6.70 5.02 5.31
N LEU A 479 6.78 5.71 6.45
CA LEU A 479 5.66 6.60 6.78
C LEU A 479 5.93 7.93 6.08
N SER A 480 4.98 8.37 5.25
CA SER A 480 5.12 9.48 4.31
C SER A 480 5.81 10.66 5.00
N ILE A 481 6.89 11.20 4.40
CA ILE A 481 7.54 12.46 4.83
C ILE A 481 6.49 13.51 5.25
N GLN A 482 5.32 13.50 4.61
CA GLN A 482 4.13 14.26 4.95
C GLN A 482 3.66 14.14 6.42
N GLN A 483 3.56 12.95 7.01
CA GLN A 483 3.14 12.81 8.42
C GLN A 483 4.21 13.37 9.37
N LEU A 484 5.48 13.21 9.01
CA LEU A 484 6.58 13.80 9.76
C LEU A 484 6.53 15.33 9.68
N GLN A 485 6.33 15.89 8.49
CA GLN A 485 6.14 17.33 8.28
C GLN A 485 4.98 17.89 9.09
N ARG A 486 3.86 17.16 9.18
CA ARG A 486 2.71 17.57 10.00
C ARG A 486 3.05 17.62 11.48
N PHE A 487 3.77 16.62 11.98
CA PHE A 487 4.25 16.61 13.36
C PHE A 487 5.19 17.79 13.63
N THR A 488 6.18 17.97 12.75
CA THR A 488 7.16 19.07 12.81
C THR A 488 6.48 20.43 12.84
N ASN A 489 5.52 20.67 11.94
CA ASN A 489 4.78 21.92 11.91
C ASN A 489 4.01 22.14 13.22
N THR A 490 3.38 21.11 13.77
CA THR A 490 2.63 21.21 15.03
C THR A 490 3.55 21.63 16.19
N ILE A 491 4.76 21.07 16.28
CA ILE A 491 5.74 21.45 17.31
C ILE A 491 6.28 22.87 17.09
N ILE A 492 6.47 23.29 15.84
CA ILE A 492 6.86 24.68 15.50
C ILE A 492 5.79 25.68 15.97
N TYR A 493 4.50 25.37 15.77
CA TYR A 493 3.40 26.19 16.30
C TYR A 493 3.37 26.19 17.83
N ALA A 494 3.63 25.05 18.48
CA ALA A 494 3.73 24.96 19.93
C ALA A 494 4.87 25.85 20.48
N GLU A 495 6.03 25.87 19.81
CA GLU A 495 7.16 26.71 20.21
C GLU A 495 6.82 28.20 20.12
N ARG A 496 6.13 28.60 19.06
CA ARG A 496 5.66 29.98 18.92
C ARG A 496 4.74 30.38 20.08
N ILE A 497 3.77 29.54 20.42
CA ILE A 497 2.87 29.78 21.56
C ILE A 497 3.66 29.83 22.88
N ARG A 498 4.65 28.94 23.08
CA ARG A 498 5.52 28.96 24.26
C ARG A 498 6.23 30.31 24.41
N LYS A 499 6.79 30.85 23.33
CA LYS A 499 7.43 32.18 23.29
C LYS A 499 6.42 33.29 23.59
N GLU A 500 5.27 33.30 22.93
CA GLU A 500 4.21 34.31 23.12
C GLU A 500 3.69 34.34 24.56
N LYS A 501 3.57 33.17 25.20
CA LYS A 501 3.15 33.03 26.60
C LYS A 501 4.30 33.18 27.61
N LYS A 502 5.52 33.45 27.14
CA LYS A 502 6.73 33.63 27.96
C LYS A 502 7.01 32.44 28.91
N ILE A 503 6.70 31.23 28.47
CA ILE A 503 6.95 30.02 29.27
C ILE A 503 8.46 29.70 29.23
N PRO A 504 9.15 29.59 30.38
CA PRO A 504 10.61 29.44 30.44
C PRO A 504 11.08 28.07 29.93
N GLY A 505 12.39 27.94 29.70
CA GLY A 505 13.06 26.72 29.22
C GLY A 505 13.59 26.83 27.80
N LYS A 506 14.32 25.79 27.37
CA LYS A 506 14.86 25.69 26.00
C LYS A 506 13.73 25.57 24.98
N PRO A 507 13.95 26.03 23.73
CA PRO A 507 13.00 25.88 22.64
C PRO A 507 12.49 24.45 22.49
N PHE A 508 11.24 24.28 22.08
CA PHE A 508 10.78 22.99 21.61
C PHE A 508 11.51 22.63 20.32
N SER A 509 12.04 21.42 20.30
CA SER A 509 12.95 20.93 19.27
C SER A 509 12.67 19.46 18.94
N LEU A 510 13.03 19.07 17.72
CA LEU A 510 12.89 17.71 17.22
C LEU A 510 14.24 17.13 16.82
N GLY A 511 14.51 15.90 17.23
CA GLY A 511 15.64 15.09 16.76
C GLY A 511 15.18 13.97 15.85
N TYR A 512 15.74 13.86 14.65
CA TYR A 512 15.45 12.76 13.73
C TYR A 512 16.51 11.66 13.89
N PHE A 513 16.17 10.65 14.68
CA PHE A 513 17.03 9.50 14.96
C PHE A 513 16.66 8.30 14.07
N VAL A 514 17.06 8.41 12.80
CA VAL A 514 16.72 7.44 11.75
C VAL A 514 17.97 6.77 11.16
N GLY A 515 17.80 5.82 10.24
CA GLY A 515 18.91 5.18 9.53
C GLY A 515 19.80 6.19 8.79
N VAL A 516 21.12 5.99 8.83
CA VAL A 516 22.10 6.91 8.21
C VAL A 516 21.90 6.94 6.69
N SER A 517 21.83 8.15 6.13
CA SER A 517 21.68 8.43 4.70
C SER A 517 22.19 9.84 4.39
N ASP A 518 22.28 10.21 3.11
CA ASP A 518 22.68 11.57 2.69
C ASP A 518 21.76 12.66 3.26
N ALA A 519 20.46 12.36 3.44
CA ALA A 519 19.50 13.29 4.03
C ALA A 519 19.54 13.34 5.57
N PHE A 520 20.03 12.28 6.20
CA PHE A 520 20.12 12.13 7.66
C PHE A 520 21.50 11.58 8.05
N PRO A 521 22.56 12.42 7.98
CA PRO A 521 23.92 12.00 8.21
C PRO A 521 24.20 11.73 9.70
N ARG A 522 25.31 11.04 9.98
CA ARG A 522 25.71 10.73 11.35
C ARG A 522 26.28 11.95 12.09
N PHE A 523 27.16 12.70 11.42
CA PHE A 523 27.92 13.82 11.95
C PHE A 523 27.48 15.13 11.29
N ASP A 524 27.62 16.25 12.00
CA ASP A 524 27.25 17.58 11.51
C ASP A 524 28.35 18.26 10.66
N SER A 525 29.61 17.86 10.87
CA SER A 525 30.78 18.55 10.31
C SER A 525 30.77 18.76 8.79
N ASP A 526 30.36 17.75 8.01
CA ASP A 526 30.27 17.88 6.55
C ASP A 526 29.09 18.74 6.10
N GLU A 527 28.01 18.75 6.87
CA GLU A 527 26.86 19.61 6.60
C GLU A 527 27.19 21.07 6.92
N VAL A 528 27.92 21.35 7.99
CA VAL A 528 28.43 22.69 8.31
C VAL A 528 29.36 23.21 7.20
N LYS A 529 30.27 22.38 6.68
CA LYS A 529 31.11 22.75 5.53
C LYS A 529 30.28 23.10 4.30
N LYS A 530 29.26 22.29 3.97
CA LYS A 530 28.34 22.57 2.85
C LYS A 530 27.58 23.88 3.04
N ILE A 531 27.08 24.16 4.26
CA ILE A 531 26.41 25.43 4.59
C ILE A 531 27.37 26.60 4.34
N LYS A 532 28.60 26.54 4.86
CA LYS A 532 29.61 27.60 4.70
C LYS A 532 29.94 27.85 3.24
N GLN A 533 30.16 26.78 2.46
CA GLN A 533 30.46 26.88 1.04
C GLN A 533 29.30 27.48 0.24
N LEU A 534 28.08 26.99 0.43
CA LEU A 534 26.89 27.53 -0.25
C LEU A 534 26.65 28.99 0.12
N THR A 535 26.82 29.35 1.39
CA THR A 535 26.68 30.74 1.86
C THR A 535 27.73 31.65 1.22
N ALA A 536 28.98 31.20 1.10
CA ALA A 536 30.05 31.93 0.41
C ALA A 536 29.76 32.12 -1.09
N ASP A 537 29.12 31.13 -1.72
CA ASP A 537 28.68 31.19 -3.13
C ASP A 537 27.38 32.01 -3.33
N GLY A 538 26.82 32.60 -2.27
CA GLY A 538 25.54 33.32 -2.30
C GLY A 538 24.31 32.43 -2.57
N LYS A 539 24.43 31.11 -2.32
CA LYS A 539 23.39 30.11 -2.53
C LYS A 539 22.76 29.68 -1.21
N ASP A 540 21.47 29.43 -1.25
CA ASP A 540 20.72 28.94 -0.10
C ASP A 540 20.83 27.42 0.03
N TYR A 541 21.11 26.91 1.23
CA TYR A 541 20.94 25.49 1.50
C TYR A 541 19.50 25.19 1.93
N ALA A 542 18.73 24.51 1.07
CA ALA A 542 17.31 24.27 1.32
C ALA A 542 17.05 23.56 2.66
N GLY A 543 16.00 23.99 3.36
CA GLY A 543 15.53 23.38 4.60
C GLY A 543 15.18 21.90 4.42
N LEU A 544 15.52 21.09 5.42
CA LEU A 544 15.15 19.68 5.47
C LEU A 544 13.80 19.49 6.17
N LEU A 545 12.90 18.68 5.58
CA LEU A 545 11.50 18.45 5.98
C LEU A 545 10.60 19.68 5.90
N VAL A 546 11.04 20.82 6.42
CA VAL A 546 10.35 22.11 6.33
C VAL A 546 11.08 22.98 5.30
N THR A 547 10.55 23.04 4.09
CA THR A 547 11.07 23.88 3.00
C THR A 547 10.35 25.23 2.88
N LYS A 548 9.12 25.30 3.42
CA LYS A 548 8.28 26.49 3.45
C LYS A 548 7.87 26.79 4.89
N CYS A 549 7.98 28.06 5.28
CA CYS A 549 7.69 28.50 6.64
C CYS A 549 6.19 28.31 6.92
N PRO A 550 5.82 27.67 8.04
CA PRO A 550 4.42 27.47 8.39
C PRO A 550 3.67 28.79 8.65
N PHE A 551 4.38 29.89 8.95
CA PHE A 551 3.78 31.17 9.32
C PHE A 551 3.59 32.13 8.15
N CYS A 552 4.61 32.30 7.30
CA CYS A 552 4.60 33.28 6.20
C CYS A 552 4.83 32.67 4.82
N HIS A 553 4.93 31.34 4.72
CA HIS A 553 5.10 30.57 3.48
C HIS A 553 6.35 30.91 2.64
N ASN A 554 7.25 31.76 3.13
CA ASN A 554 8.56 31.98 2.53
C ASN A 554 9.47 30.76 2.67
N THR A 555 10.54 30.73 1.87
CA THR A 555 11.52 29.64 1.87
C THR A 555 12.24 29.54 3.22
N VAL A 556 12.46 28.29 3.65
CA VAL A 556 13.23 27.93 4.83
C VAL A 556 14.56 27.34 4.38
N ILE A 557 15.63 27.80 5.01
CA ILE A 557 17.01 27.41 4.71
C ILE A 557 17.67 26.83 5.96
N ARG A 558 18.72 26.03 5.76
CA ARG A 558 19.62 25.59 6.83
C ARG A 558 20.72 26.61 7.03
N ILE A 559 20.98 26.96 8.28
CA ILE A 559 22.04 27.86 8.70
C ILE A 559 22.84 27.23 9.84
N GLU A 560 24.08 27.66 9.98
CA GLU A 560 24.89 27.41 11.18
C GLU A 560 24.53 28.47 12.23
N ASP A 561 24.10 28.03 13.41
CA ASP A 561 23.89 28.89 14.56
C ASP A 561 25.21 29.06 15.31
N SER A 562 25.79 30.26 15.23
CA SER A 562 27.11 30.57 15.80
C SER A 562 27.15 30.46 17.34
N GLU A 563 26.02 30.67 18.02
CA GLU A 563 25.95 30.61 19.47
C GLU A 563 26.04 29.17 19.99
N THR A 564 25.39 28.24 19.30
CA THR A 564 25.29 26.83 19.74
C THR A 564 26.21 25.90 18.95
N ASN A 565 26.85 26.41 17.88
CA ASN A 565 27.57 25.62 16.88
C ASN A 565 26.73 24.42 16.44
N SER A 566 25.52 24.71 15.94
CA SER A 566 24.53 23.71 15.52
C SER A 566 23.90 24.08 14.19
N ILE A 567 23.31 23.10 13.51
CA ILE A 567 22.55 23.36 12.29
C ILE A 567 21.09 23.57 12.67
N ILE A 568 20.55 24.73 12.31
CA ILE A 568 19.14 25.08 12.51
C ILE A 568 18.48 25.49 11.20
N HIS A 569 17.16 25.52 11.20
CA HIS A 569 16.39 25.99 10.05
C HIS A 569 15.92 27.41 10.33
N GLN A 570 16.06 28.30 9.35
CA GLN A 570 15.60 29.68 9.46
C GLN A 570 14.73 30.06 8.26
N CYS A 571 13.62 30.77 8.54
CA CYS A 571 12.82 31.37 7.49
C CYS A 571 13.47 32.65 6.94
N LYS A 572 13.59 32.80 5.61
CA LYS A 572 14.13 34.03 5.00
C LYS A 572 13.20 35.25 5.10
N GLY A 573 11.90 35.03 5.27
CA GLY A 573 10.91 36.11 5.29
C GLY A 573 10.70 36.72 6.68
N CYS A 574 10.49 35.87 7.69
CA CYS A 574 10.20 36.33 9.07
C CYS A 574 11.35 36.09 10.04
N SER A 575 12.50 35.57 9.57
CA SER A 575 13.70 35.27 10.37
C SER A 575 13.51 34.27 11.51
N GLU A 576 12.33 33.65 11.61
CA GLU A 576 12.01 32.68 12.64
C GLU A 576 12.90 31.44 12.53
N LYS A 577 13.45 31.02 13.68
CA LYS A 577 14.35 29.86 13.82
C LYS A 577 13.57 28.63 14.27
N PHE A 578 13.81 27.48 13.63
CA PHE A 578 13.27 26.17 13.98
C PHE A 578 14.40 25.21 14.35
N PHE A 579 14.28 24.57 15.53
CA PHE A 579 15.30 23.69 16.09
C PHE A 579 15.02 22.24 15.69
N LEU A 580 15.46 21.88 14.49
CA LEU A 580 15.20 20.59 13.84
C LEU A 580 16.53 19.85 13.61
N TYR A 581 16.95 19.06 14.60
CA TYR A 581 18.19 18.30 14.56
C TYR A 581 18.02 17.03 13.74
N TYR A 582 18.74 16.91 12.63
CA TYR A 582 18.61 15.79 11.70
C TYR A 582 19.85 14.91 11.61
N THR A 583 20.91 15.30 12.31
CA THR A 583 22.11 14.46 12.49
C THR A 583 21.99 13.67 13.80
N ASN A 584 22.63 12.51 13.85
CA ASN A 584 22.68 11.73 15.09
C ASN A 584 23.42 12.52 16.18
N GLU A 585 24.56 13.11 15.82
CA GLU A 585 25.39 13.91 16.72
C GLU A 585 24.61 15.05 17.38
N ASP A 586 23.88 15.87 16.61
CA ASP A 586 23.07 16.96 17.17
C ASP A 586 21.95 16.43 18.05
N THR A 587 21.34 15.30 17.68
CA THR A 587 20.28 14.68 18.49
C THR A 587 20.81 14.26 19.86
N TYR A 588 22.01 13.67 19.95
CA TYR A 588 22.65 13.34 21.23
C TYR A 588 23.14 14.57 21.99
N ARG A 589 23.70 15.55 21.28
CA ARG A 589 24.32 16.75 21.87
C ARG A 589 23.28 17.71 22.47
N PHE A 590 22.17 17.93 21.78
CA PHE A 590 21.18 18.94 22.17
C PHE A 590 19.97 18.37 22.92
N ILE A 591 19.81 17.04 22.96
CA ILE A 591 18.78 16.32 23.71
C ILE A 591 17.39 16.94 23.47
N PRO A 592 16.84 16.79 22.25
CA PRO A 592 15.66 17.52 21.81
C PRO A 592 14.41 17.20 22.64
N SER A 593 13.40 18.05 22.53
CA SER A 593 12.14 17.85 23.25
C SER A 593 11.41 16.57 22.81
N PHE A 594 11.47 16.22 21.53
CA PHE A 594 11.04 14.92 21.02
C PHE A 594 12.07 14.29 20.09
N ILE A 595 12.15 12.96 20.14
CA ILE A 595 12.90 12.18 19.16
C ILE A 595 11.90 11.50 18.23
N VAL A 596 12.11 11.66 16.93
CA VAL A 596 11.45 10.87 15.90
C VAL A 596 12.40 9.79 15.44
N SER A 597 12.02 8.52 15.62
CA SER A 597 12.89 7.39 15.28
C SER A 597 12.21 6.34 14.42
N THR A 598 13.00 5.63 13.62
CA THR A 598 12.55 4.43 12.91
C THR A 598 12.79 3.18 13.75
N VAL A 599 11.93 2.16 13.56
CA VAL A 599 12.00 0.91 14.34
C VAL A 599 13.38 0.24 14.29
N ASP A 600 13.99 0.20 13.12
CA ASP A 600 15.31 -0.38 12.86
C ASP A 600 16.42 0.36 13.60
N LYS A 601 16.41 1.69 13.57
CA LYS A 601 17.45 2.51 14.20
C LYS A 601 17.41 2.36 15.72
N LEU A 602 16.22 2.32 16.31
CA LEU A 602 16.06 2.16 17.75
C LEU A 602 16.43 0.74 18.22
N ALA A 603 16.11 -0.30 17.44
CA ALA A 603 16.50 -1.68 17.76
C ALA A 603 18.03 -1.85 17.78
N GLY A 604 18.76 -1.08 16.98
CA GLY A 604 20.22 -1.04 17.02
C GLY A 604 20.83 -0.37 18.26
N VAL A 605 20.03 0.20 19.18
CA VAL A 605 20.51 0.76 20.46
C VAL A 605 20.55 -0.30 21.56
N SER A 606 19.75 -1.37 21.45
CA SER A 606 19.73 -2.48 22.41
C SER A 606 20.79 -3.57 22.13
N LEU A 607 21.47 -3.47 20.99
CA LEU A 607 22.61 -4.29 20.59
C LEU A 607 23.90 -3.51 20.88
#